data_AF-A0A9D5KF53-F1
#
_entry.id   AF-A0A9D5KF53-F1
#
_cell.length_a   1.000
_cell.length_b   1.000
_cell.length_c   1.000
_cell.angle_alpha   90.00
_cell.angle_beta   90.00
_cell.angle_gamma   90.00
#
_symmetry.space_group_name_H-M   'P 1'
#
loop_
_entity.id
_entity.type
_entity.pdbx_description
1 polymer ?
#
loop_
_entity_poly.entity_id
_entity_poly.type
_entity_poly.pdbx_seq_one_letter_code
_entity_poly.pdbx_strand_id
1 'polypeptide(L)'
;MDWRLFASTFALIFLAELGDKTQLAALAASAGARAPWSVFTGAASALVVATLIATIVGSTLQRFLPPQYLKGGAAILFFIFGAVLLVSAMREREALAVPSPAGQNPGVVGSLAFRLAREFEQSSAQDYERLAAQQGDTPLKELFLYLAAEEARHIEAIARLSVETAHDDLDKHLPASPPAVSPTTAHSRDATVEEALRHERATETFYRALAQHALIPSLRGALHRLADAEASHVRHLEQFRSTGRFDPA
;
A
#
# COMPACT_ATOMS: atom_id res chain seq x y z
N MET A 1 38.48 11.51 9.20
CA MET A 1 37.26 11.08 8.48
C MET A 1 37.29 11.78 7.13
N ASP A 2 37.29 11.02 6.04
CA ASP A 2 37.42 11.59 4.69
C ASP A 2 36.06 12.14 4.24
N TRP A 3 35.79 13.40 4.59
CA TRP A 3 34.44 13.99 4.52
C TRP A 3 33.86 14.00 3.09
N ARG A 4 34.73 14.07 2.09
CA ARG A 4 34.35 13.99 0.66
C ARG A 4 33.82 12.61 0.29
N LEU A 5 34.47 11.56 0.80
CA LEU A 5 34.09 10.18 0.52
C LEU A 5 32.80 9.82 1.26
N PHE A 6 32.64 10.32 2.49
CA PHE A 6 31.39 10.22 3.24
C PHE A 6 30.22 10.91 2.51
N ALA A 7 30.36 12.18 2.15
CA ALA A 7 29.28 12.95 1.53
C ALA A 7 28.87 12.38 0.16
N SER A 8 29.83 11.95 -0.66
CA SER A 8 29.54 11.34 -1.97
C SER A 8 28.85 9.98 -1.85
N THR A 9 29.32 9.12 -0.95
CA THR A 9 28.69 7.81 -0.69
C THR A 9 27.29 7.98 -0.11
N PHE A 10 27.14 8.90 0.85
CA PHE A 10 25.83 9.24 1.43
C PHE A 10 24.86 9.73 0.36
N ALA A 11 25.27 10.71 -0.47
CA ALA A 11 24.40 11.25 -1.53
C ALA A 11 24.02 10.19 -2.56
N LEU A 12 24.96 9.32 -2.96
CA LEU A 12 24.72 8.24 -3.91
C LEU A 12 23.68 7.25 -3.38
N ILE A 13 23.88 6.74 -2.15
CA ILE A 13 22.97 5.77 -1.54
C ILE A 13 21.62 6.43 -1.24
N PHE A 14 21.64 7.65 -0.68
CA PHE A 14 20.43 8.41 -0.39
C PHE A 14 19.57 8.60 -1.62
N LEU A 15 20.16 9.02 -2.76
CA LEU A 15 19.43 9.23 -4.00
C LEU A 15 18.97 7.91 -4.64
N ALA A 16 19.78 6.85 -4.55
CA ALA A 16 19.41 5.53 -5.06
C ALA A 16 18.25 4.90 -4.30
N GLU A 17 18.16 5.15 -3.00
CA GLU A 17 17.10 4.62 -2.12
C GLU A 17 15.88 5.55 -2.05
N LEU A 18 15.98 6.81 -2.51
CA LEU A 18 14.93 7.82 -2.35
C LEU A 18 13.64 7.41 -3.06
N GLY A 19 12.58 7.20 -2.29
CA GLY A 19 11.28 6.78 -2.83
C GLY A 19 11.18 5.29 -3.17
N ASP A 20 12.11 4.47 -2.68
CA ASP A 20 11.99 3.01 -2.80
C ASP A 20 10.80 2.46 -1.99
N LYS A 21 10.30 1.31 -2.42
CA LYS A 21 9.21 0.56 -1.79
C LYS A 21 9.47 0.29 -0.30
N THR A 22 10.73 0.09 0.09
CA THR A 22 11.10 -0.11 1.50
C THR A 22 10.93 1.16 2.35
N GLN A 23 11.19 2.35 1.79
CA GLN A 23 10.93 3.63 2.46
C GLN A 23 9.44 3.91 2.59
N LEU A 24 8.66 3.60 1.54
CA LEU A 24 7.20 3.67 1.60
C LEU A 24 6.64 2.73 2.65
N ALA A 25 7.14 1.49 2.75
CA ALA A 25 6.74 0.52 3.77
C ALA A 25 7.11 0.96 5.20
N ALA A 26 8.28 1.58 5.39
CA ALA A 26 8.71 2.10 6.70
C ALA A 26 7.87 3.32 7.14
N LEU A 27 7.55 4.23 6.22
CA LEU A 27 6.66 5.36 6.47
C LEU A 27 5.24 4.88 6.82
N ALA A 28 4.73 3.91 6.05
CA ALA A 28 3.48 3.21 6.29
C ALA A 28 3.41 2.60 7.70
N ALA A 29 4.43 1.85 8.10
CA ALA A 29 4.50 1.25 9.44
C ALA A 29 4.57 2.30 10.55
N SER A 30 5.18 3.46 10.30
CA SER A 30 5.35 4.54 11.29
C SER A 30 4.04 5.28 11.57
N ALA A 31 3.24 5.55 10.53
CA ALA A 31 2.00 6.30 10.63
C ALA A 31 0.92 5.63 11.52
N GLY A 32 0.93 4.28 11.61
CA GLY A 32 -0.02 3.51 12.43
C GLY A 32 0.49 3.09 13.81
N ALA A 33 1.76 3.37 14.13
CA ALA A 33 2.37 2.91 15.37
C ALA A 33 2.07 3.87 16.53
N ARG A 34 1.73 3.30 17.69
CA ARG A 34 1.70 4.06 18.97
C ARG A 34 3.07 4.64 19.34
N ALA A 35 4.14 4.14 18.71
CA ALA A 35 5.52 4.57 18.90
C ALA A 35 6.23 4.74 17.53
N PRO A 36 5.96 5.84 16.80
CA PRO A 36 6.55 6.09 15.46
C PRO A 36 8.08 6.12 15.49
N TRP A 37 8.66 6.60 16.60
CA TRP A 37 10.11 6.56 16.83
C TRP A 37 10.68 5.15 16.88
N SER A 38 9.93 4.16 17.36
CA SER A 38 10.38 2.76 17.40
C SER A 38 10.39 2.13 16.01
N VAL A 39 9.44 2.51 15.15
CA VAL A 39 9.41 2.05 13.75
C VAL A 39 10.54 2.69 12.96
N PHE A 40 10.74 4.00 13.14
CA PHE A 40 11.85 4.71 12.53
C PHE A 40 13.21 4.10 12.92
N THR A 41 13.45 3.88 14.22
CA THR A 41 14.72 3.29 14.67
C THR A 41 14.88 1.85 14.22
N GLY A 42 13.80 1.06 14.17
CA GLY A 42 13.80 -0.29 13.62
C GLY A 42 14.18 -0.31 12.14
N ALA A 43 13.49 0.49 11.31
CA ALA A 43 13.75 0.59 9.88
C ALA A 43 15.15 1.15 9.58
N ALA A 44 15.57 2.21 10.29
CA ALA A 44 16.90 2.78 10.16
C ALA A 44 17.99 1.77 10.55
N SER A 45 17.80 1.04 11.65
CA SER A 45 18.76 0.00 12.10
C SER A 45 18.83 -1.15 11.11
N ALA A 46 17.69 -1.59 10.57
CA ALA A 46 17.63 -2.62 9.53
C ALA A 46 18.40 -2.18 8.27
N LEU A 47 18.23 -0.94 7.82
CA LEU A 47 18.96 -0.38 6.69
C LEU A 47 20.48 -0.33 6.95
N VAL A 48 20.89 0.10 8.15
CA VAL A 48 22.30 0.12 8.54
C VAL A 48 22.88 -1.29 8.53
N VAL A 49 22.19 -2.27 9.12
CA VAL A 49 22.64 -3.67 9.18
C VAL A 49 22.71 -4.29 7.78
N ALA A 50 21.69 -4.09 6.95
CA ALA A 50 21.67 -4.58 5.58
C ALA A 50 22.82 -3.98 4.76
N THR A 51 23.05 -2.67 4.87
CA THR A 51 24.16 -1.97 4.19
C THR A 51 25.52 -2.45 4.70
N LEU A 52 25.65 -2.69 6.00
CA LEU A 52 26.87 -3.22 6.60
C LEU A 52 27.19 -4.63 6.08
N ILE A 53 26.19 -5.51 6.02
CA ILE A 53 26.35 -6.85 5.45
C ILE A 53 26.73 -6.76 3.97
N ALA A 54 26.01 -5.95 3.19
CA ALA A 54 26.28 -5.78 1.76
C ALA A 54 27.70 -5.24 1.49
N THR A 55 28.16 -4.27 2.27
CA THR A 55 29.51 -3.69 2.14
C THR A 55 30.60 -4.66 2.60
N ILE A 56 30.41 -5.42 3.67
CA ILE A 56 31.35 -6.46 4.10
C ILE A 56 31.46 -7.55 3.03
N VAL A 57 30.33 -8.06 2.54
CA VAL A 57 30.31 -9.09 1.50
C VAL A 57 30.93 -8.55 0.20
N GLY A 58 30.53 -7.37 -0.25
CA GLY A 58 31.05 -6.74 -1.46
C GLY A 58 32.56 -6.47 -1.40
N SER A 59 33.05 -5.92 -0.28
CA SER A 59 34.49 -5.65 -0.09
C SER A 59 35.30 -6.94 0.04
N THR A 60 34.75 -7.99 0.64
CA THR A 60 35.37 -9.31 0.70
C THR A 60 35.45 -9.91 -0.69
N LEU A 61 34.37 -9.84 -1.47
CA LEU A 61 34.28 -10.39 -2.82
C LEU A 61 35.28 -9.70 -3.78
N GLN A 62 35.49 -8.39 -3.63
CA GLN A 62 36.51 -7.64 -4.38
C GLN A 62 37.95 -8.11 -4.11
N ARG A 63 38.23 -8.77 -2.98
CA ARG A 63 39.56 -9.35 -2.71
C ARG A 63 39.80 -10.65 -3.47
N PHE A 64 38.74 -11.38 -3.82
CA PHE A 64 38.82 -12.67 -4.49
C PHE A 64 38.57 -12.59 -6.01
N LEU A 65 37.83 -11.57 -6.46
CA LEU A 65 37.43 -11.42 -7.85
C LEU A 65 37.93 -10.09 -8.45
N PRO A 66 38.54 -10.12 -9.64
CA PRO A 66 38.91 -8.91 -10.36
C PRO A 66 37.69 -8.00 -10.63
N PRO A 67 37.85 -6.65 -10.58
CA PRO A 67 36.73 -5.71 -10.69
C PRO A 67 35.88 -5.86 -11.96
N GLN A 68 36.49 -6.31 -13.06
CA GLN A 68 35.80 -6.57 -14.33
C GLN A 68 34.70 -7.64 -14.22
N TYR A 69 34.92 -8.68 -13.43
CA TYR A 69 33.95 -9.76 -13.24
C TYR A 69 32.80 -9.32 -12.33
N LEU A 70 33.09 -8.52 -11.28
CA LEU A 70 32.04 -7.93 -10.46
C LEU A 70 31.14 -7.00 -11.27
N LYS A 71 31.74 -6.13 -12.11
CA LYS A 71 30.97 -5.21 -12.98
C LYS A 71 30.15 -5.98 -14.03
N GLY A 72 30.76 -6.99 -14.65
CA GLY A 72 30.06 -7.85 -15.62
C GLY A 72 28.89 -8.59 -14.98
N GLY A 73 29.10 -9.19 -13.80
CA GLY A 73 28.04 -9.86 -13.04
C GLY A 73 26.90 -8.92 -12.65
N ALA A 74 27.22 -7.74 -12.14
CA ALA A 74 26.21 -6.72 -11.80
C ALA A 74 25.41 -6.27 -13.04
N ALA A 75 26.06 -6.07 -14.18
CA ALA A 75 25.38 -5.70 -15.43
C ALA A 75 24.44 -6.81 -15.92
N ILE A 76 24.88 -8.08 -15.89
CA ILE A 76 24.03 -9.23 -16.25
C ILE A 76 22.82 -9.30 -15.32
N LEU A 77 23.04 -9.18 -14.01
CA LEU A 77 21.97 -9.25 -13.02
C LEU A 77 20.97 -8.09 -13.19
N PHE A 78 21.46 -6.89 -13.50
CA PHE A 78 20.64 -5.73 -13.83
C PHE A 78 19.75 -5.98 -15.05
N PHE A 79 20.31 -6.55 -16.14
CA PHE A 79 19.51 -6.90 -17.32
C PHE A 79 18.47 -7.98 -17.04
N ILE A 80 18.82 -9.01 -16.25
CA ILE A 80 17.88 -10.06 -15.88
C ILE A 80 16.72 -9.47 -15.07
N PHE A 81 17.01 -8.73 -14.00
CA PHE A 81 15.96 -8.12 -13.19
C PHE A 81 15.15 -7.09 -13.98
N GLY A 82 15.81 -6.25 -14.79
CA GLY A 82 15.15 -5.30 -15.67
C GLY A 82 14.20 -5.98 -16.65
N ALA A 83 14.61 -7.08 -17.28
CA ALA A 83 13.78 -7.86 -18.19
C ALA A 83 12.61 -8.55 -17.48
N VAL A 84 12.86 -9.16 -16.31
CA VAL A 84 11.80 -9.77 -15.48
C VAL A 84 10.77 -8.71 -15.08
N LEU A 85 11.20 -7.55 -14.58
CA LEU A 85 10.32 -6.45 -14.21
C LEU A 85 9.53 -5.93 -15.41
N LEU A 86 10.17 -5.81 -16.57
CA LEU A 86 9.52 -5.38 -17.80
C LEU A 86 8.45 -6.40 -18.25
N VAL A 87 8.76 -7.69 -18.24
CA VAL A 87 7.79 -8.75 -18.60
C VAL A 87 6.63 -8.80 -17.63
N SER A 88 6.89 -8.70 -16.31
CA SER A 88 5.83 -8.64 -15.30
C SER A 88 4.92 -7.42 -15.52
N ALA A 89 5.50 -6.25 -15.77
CA ALA A 89 4.75 -5.04 -16.07
C ALA A 89 3.92 -5.17 -17.37
N MET A 90 4.45 -5.83 -18.40
CA MET A 90 3.70 -6.06 -19.64
C MET A 90 2.56 -7.07 -19.46
N ARG A 91 2.78 -8.16 -18.70
CA ARG A 91 1.74 -9.15 -18.40
C ARG A 91 0.59 -8.57 -17.59
N GLU A 92 0.88 -7.70 -16.63
CA GLU A 92 -0.15 -6.96 -15.90
C GLU A 92 -0.96 -6.05 -16.83
N ARG A 93 -0.33 -5.41 -17.83
CA ARG A 93 -1.04 -4.62 -18.85
C ARG A 93 -1.92 -5.48 -19.76
N GLU A 94 -1.49 -6.69 -20.10
CA GLU A 94 -2.26 -7.64 -20.92
C GLU A 94 -3.44 -8.24 -20.16
N ALA A 95 -3.28 -8.55 -18.87
CA ALA A 95 -4.36 -9.01 -18.00
C ALA A 95 -5.43 -7.93 -17.75
N LEU A 96 -5.05 -6.66 -17.84
CA LEU A 96 -5.94 -5.49 -17.78
C LEU A 96 -6.47 -5.08 -19.18
N ALA A 97 -5.96 -5.68 -20.26
CA ALA A 97 -6.38 -5.45 -21.64
C ALA A 97 -7.62 -6.29 -22.02
N VAL A 98 -8.63 -6.32 -21.14
CA VAL A 98 -10.01 -6.52 -21.58
C VAL A 98 -10.34 -5.34 -22.49
N PRO A 99 -10.92 -5.52 -23.69
CA PRO A 99 -11.12 -4.43 -24.63
C PRO A 99 -12.09 -3.40 -24.03
N SER A 100 -11.54 -2.27 -23.59
CA SER A 100 -12.32 -1.11 -23.16
C SER A 100 -12.52 -0.19 -24.38
N PRO A 101 -13.76 0.22 -24.70
CA PRO A 101 -14.01 1.12 -25.81
C PRO A 101 -13.54 2.53 -25.42
N ALA A 102 -12.82 3.17 -26.34
CA ALA A 102 -12.26 4.52 -26.29
C ALA A 102 -11.03 4.70 -25.39
N GLY A 103 -9.90 4.98 -26.05
CA GLY A 103 -8.62 5.25 -25.43
C GLY A 103 -8.57 6.63 -24.78
N GLN A 104 -7.97 6.65 -23.58
CA GLN A 104 -7.22 7.75 -22.98
C GLN A 104 -6.54 7.17 -21.71
N ASN A 105 -5.25 7.43 -21.52
CA ASN A 105 -4.45 6.87 -20.43
C ASN A 105 -4.56 7.78 -19.20
N PRO A 106 -4.97 7.29 -18.02
CA PRO A 106 -4.79 8.06 -16.79
C PRO A 106 -3.29 8.31 -16.60
N GLY A 107 -2.88 9.56 -16.41
CA GLY A 107 -1.49 9.95 -16.21
C GLY A 107 -0.79 9.12 -15.11
N VAL A 108 0.55 9.14 -15.07
CA VAL A 108 1.36 8.26 -14.19
C VAL A 108 0.93 8.36 -12.73
N VAL A 109 0.60 9.56 -12.24
CA VAL A 109 0.17 9.79 -10.85
C VAL A 109 -1.25 9.27 -10.58
N GLY A 110 -2.21 9.54 -11.48
CA GLY A 110 -3.57 9.01 -11.36
C GLY A 110 -3.58 7.48 -11.38
N SER A 111 -2.80 6.88 -12.28
CA SER A 111 -2.62 5.42 -12.34
C SER A 111 -1.98 4.84 -11.08
N LEU A 112 -1.13 5.61 -10.39
CA LEU A 112 -0.51 5.21 -9.14
C LEU A 112 -1.51 5.31 -7.98
N ALA A 113 -2.26 6.40 -7.90
CA ALA A 113 -3.30 6.60 -6.88
C ALA A 113 -4.39 5.53 -6.94
N PHE A 114 -4.89 5.22 -8.15
CA PHE A 114 -5.85 4.14 -8.34
C PHE A 114 -5.27 2.76 -8.03
N ARG A 115 -3.99 2.52 -8.35
CA ARG A 115 -3.30 1.28 -7.96
C ARG A 115 -3.20 1.15 -6.44
N LEU A 116 -2.76 2.20 -5.76
CA LEU A 116 -2.62 2.22 -4.30
C LEU A 116 -3.96 2.04 -3.59
N ALA A 117 -5.02 2.75 -4.01
CA ALA A 117 -6.35 2.60 -3.44
C ALA A 117 -6.88 1.17 -3.65
N ARG A 118 -6.71 0.61 -4.84
CA ARG A 118 -7.14 -0.77 -5.14
C ARG A 118 -6.35 -1.82 -4.36
N GLU A 119 -5.03 -1.65 -4.22
CA GLU A 119 -4.19 -2.54 -3.42
C GLU A 119 -4.60 -2.51 -1.94
N PHE A 120 -5.00 -1.34 -1.44
CA PHE A 120 -5.50 -1.18 -0.09
C PHE A 120 -6.81 -1.96 0.12
N GLU A 121 -7.84 -1.74 -0.71
CA GLU A 121 -9.10 -2.47 -0.58
C GLU A 121 -8.93 -3.98 -0.77
N GLN A 122 -8.02 -4.40 -1.66
CA GLN A 122 -7.69 -5.82 -1.82
C GLN A 122 -7.08 -6.42 -0.57
N SER A 123 -6.19 -5.69 0.11
CA SER A 123 -5.63 -6.12 1.38
C SER A 123 -6.72 -6.25 2.44
N SER A 124 -7.59 -5.25 2.56
CA SER A 124 -8.68 -5.22 3.54
C SER A 124 -9.67 -6.37 3.34
N ALA A 125 -10.11 -6.61 2.10
CA ALA A 125 -10.98 -7.74 1.76
C ALA A 125 -10.35 -9.08 2.20
N GLN A 126 -9.08 -9.30 1.89
CA GLN A 126 -8.36 -10.52 2.25
C GLN A 126 -8.11 -10.63 3.76
N ASP A 127 -7.87 -9.52 4.46
CA ASP A 127 -7.74 -9.48 5.91
C ASP A 127 -9.07 -9.90 6.56
N TYR A 128 -10.20 -9.38 6.08
CA TYR A 128 -11.52 -9.76 6.59
C TYR A 128 -11.89 -11.22 6.28
N GLU A 129 -11.58 -11.72 5.08
CA GLU A 129 -11.73 -13.15 4.77
C GLU A 129 -10.91 -14.04 5.71
N ARG A 130 -9.66 -13.65 6.00
CA ARG A 130 -8.79 -14.38 6.94
C ARG A 130 -9.34 -14.33 8.36
N LEU A 131 -9.79 -13.17 8.82
CA LEU A 131 -10.39 -13.02 10.15
C LEU A 131 -11.67 -13.84 10.28
N ALA A 132 -12.52 -13.83 9.26
CA ALA A 132 -13.72 -14.67 9.19
C ALA A 132 -13.38 -16.16 9.23
N ALA A 133 -12.33 -16.60 8.52
CA ALA A 133 -11.91 -18.01 8.51
C ALA A 133 -11.38 -18.50 9.87
N GLN A 134 -10.85 -17.60 10.69
CA GLN A 134 -10.40 -17.90 12.07
C GLN A 134 -11.57 -17.96 13.06
N GLN A 135 -12.74 -17.44 12.71
CA GLN A 135 -13.93 -17.52 13.54
C GLN A 135 -14.74 -18.80 13.22
N GLY A 136 -15.35 -19.37 14.26
CA GLY A 136 -16.40 -20.37 14.09
C GLY A 136 -17.68 -19.78 13.50
N ASP A 137 -18.78 -20.52 13.53
CA ASP A 137 -20.09 -20.07 13.06
C ASP A 137 -20.69 -19.05 14.05
N THR A 138 -20.27 -17.79 13.92
CA THR A 138 -20.54 -16.71 14.88
C THR A 138 -20.97 -15.43 14.16
N PRO A 139 -21.74 -14.56 14.81
CA PRO A 139 -22.10 -13.25 14.25
C PRO A 139 -20.90 -12.38 13.85
N LEU A 140 -19.72 -12.59 14.45
CA LEU A 140 -18.49 -11.89 14.06
C LEU A 140 -17.96 -12.36 12.70
N LYS A 141 -18.10 -13.66 12.41
CA LYS A 141 -17.73 -14.21 11.11
C LYS A 141 -18.59 -13.60 10.01
N GLU A 142 -19.90 -13.51 10.23
CA GLU A 142 -20.84 -12.92 9.29
C GLU A 142 -20.53 -11.44 9.04
N LEU A 143 -20.22 -10.67 10.09
CA LEU A 143 -19.77 -9.28 9.96
C LEU A 143 -18.50 -9.16 9.11
N PHE A 144 -17.48 -9.98 9.35
CA PHE A 144 -16.26 -9.93 8.55
C PHE A 144 -16.47 -10.37 7.10
N LEU A 145 -17.30 -11.38 6.84
CA LEU A 145 -17.65 -11.76 5.46
C LEU A 145 -18.44 -10.65 4.75
N TYR A 146 -19.33 -9.96 5.47
CA TYR A 146 -20.03 -8.79 4.94
C TYR A 146 -19.04 -7.67 4.58
N LEU A 147 -18.13 -7.33 5.50
CA LEU A 147 -17.11 -6.30 5.27
C LEU A 147 -16.21 -6.67 4.08
N ALA A 148 -15.73 -7.92 4.01
CA ALA A 148 -14.96 -8.40 2.86
C ALA A 148 -15.69 -8.23 1.52
N ALA A 149 -17.00 -8.50 1.50
CA ALA A 149 -17.83 -8.33 0.31
C ALA A 149 -18.06 -6.85 -0.05
N GLU A 150 -18.17 -5.95 0.94
CA GLU A 150 -18.19 -4.50 0.69
C GLU A 150 -16.87 -4.00 0.12
N GLU A 151 -15.73 -4.41 0.69
CA GLU A 151 -14.41 -4.02 0.15
C GLU A 151 -14.21 -4.50 -1.30
N ALA A 152 -14.72 -5.68 -1.63
CA ALA A 152 -14.74 -6.17 -3.00
C ALA A 152 -15.57 -5.26 -3.94
N ARG A 153 -16.66 -4.66 -3.45
CA ARG A 153 -17.45 -3.68 -4.22
C ARG A 153 -16.72 -2.33 -4.35
N HIS A 154 -15.95 -1.92 -3.34
CA HIS A 154 -15.12 -0.71 -3.42
C HIS A 154 -14.06 -0.83 -4.52
N ILE A 155 -13.40 -1.99 -4.64
CA ILE A 155 -12.45 -2.27 -5.73
C ILE A 155 -13.10 -2.04 -7.10
N GLU A 156 -14.32 -2.55 -7.30
CA GLU A 156 -15.05 -2.38 -8.56
C GLU A 156 -15.44 -0.92 -8.80
N ALA A 157 -15.87 -0.21 -7.75
CA ALA A 157 -16.19 1.21 -7.82
C ALA A 157 -14.96 2.05 -8.21
N ILE A 158 -13.81 1.80 -7.58
CA ILE A 158 -12.53 2.46 -7.89
C ILE A 158 -12.09 2.16 -9.33
N ALA A 159 -12.26 0.91 -9.78
CA ALA A 159 -11.95 0.53 -11.16
C ALA A 159 -12.81 1.33 -12.17
N ARG A 160 -14.12 1.47 -11.92
CA ARG A 160 -15.00 2.28 -12.78
C ARG A 160 -14.61 3.76 -12.78
N LEU A 161 -14.23 4.32 -11.64
CA LEU A 161 -13.78 5.71 -11.54
C LEU A 161 -12.48 5.97 -12.30
N SER A 162 -11.55 5.03 -12.30
CA SER A 162 -10.30 5.14 -13.06
C SER A 162 -10.53 5.20 -14.57
N VAL A 163 -11.60 4.55 -15.06
CA VAL A 163 -12.03 4.61 -16.47
C VAL A 163 -12.70 5.94 -16.79
N GLU A 164 -13.56 6.46 -15.91
CA GLU A 164 -14.28 7.73 -16.11
C GLU A 164 -13.40 8.99 -15.98
N THR A 165 -12.37 8.96 -15.13
CA THR A 165 -11.50 10.12 -14.85
C THR A 165 -10.25 10.20 -15.72
N ALA A 166 -10.08 9.29 -16.69
CA ALA A 166 -8.98 9.28 -17.65
C ALA A 166 -8.95 10.51 -18.62
N HIS A 167 -9.83 11.49 -18.42
CA HIS A 167 -10.00 12.68 -19.27
C HIS A 167 -9.32 13.96 -18.77
N ASP A 168 -8.66 14.00 -17.60
CA ASP A 168 -8.11 15.29 -17.15
C ASP A 168 -6.90 15.19 -16.19
N ASP A 169 -5.96 16.11 -16.38
CA ASP A 169 -4.64 16.18 -15.72
C ASP A 169 -4.74 16.18 -14.18
N LEU A 170 -4.48 15.02 -13.57
CA LEU A 170 -4.56 14.75 -12.13
C LEU A 170 -3.22 14.96 -11.39
N ASP A 171 -2.35 15.84 -11.91
CA ASP A 171 -0.92 15.85 -11.56
C ASP A 171 -0.49 16.86 -10.47
N LYS A 172 -1.40 17.53 -9.74
CA LYS A 172 -0.94 18.58 -8.81
C LYS A 172 -1.32 18.51 -7.33
N HIS A 173 -2.37 17.80 -6.89
CA HIS A 173 -2.75 17.84 -5.47
C HIS A 173 -3.42 16.55 -5.00
N LEU A 174 -2.65 15.47 -4.81
CA LEU A 174 -3.10 14.30 -4.05
C LEU A 174 -2.55 14.34 -2.61
N PRO A 175 -3.37 14.11 -1.58
CA PRO A 175 -2.91 13.84 -0.22
C PRO A 175 -2.13 12.52 -0.14
N ALA A 176 -1.36 12.37 0.94
CA ALA A 176 -0.46 11.25 1.22
C ALA A 176 -1.18 9.90 1.17
N SER A 177 -0.45 8.86 0.71
CA SER A 177 -0.89 7.48 0.48
C SER A 177 -1.93 6.92 1.46
N PRO A 178 -2.79 5.98 1.00
CA PRO A 178 -3.72 5.30 1.89
C PRO A 178 -2.98 4.72 3.10
N PRO A 179 -3.64 4.63 4.27
CA PRO A 179 -3.02 4.03 5.46
C PRO A 179 -2.48 2.64 5.12
N ALA A 180 -1.42 2.18 5.78
CA ALA A 180 -0.98 0.80 5.59
C ALA A 180 -1.66 -0.10 6.60
N VAL A 181 -2.22 -1.20 6.10
CA VAL A 181 -2.82 -2.24 6.93
C VAL A 181 -1.69 -3.10 7.48
N SER A 182 -1.50 -3.07 8.79
CA SER A 182 -0.72 -4.11 9.45
C SER A 182 -1.61 -5.35 9.56
N PRO A 183 -1.11 -6.56 9.23
CA PRO A 183 -1.91 -7.77 9.37
C PRO A 183 -2.43 -7.89 10.81
N THR A 184 -3.73 -8.14 10.97
CA THR A 184 -4.38 -8.25 12.28
C THR A 184 -3.77 -9.42 13.06
N THR A 185 -2.95 -9.11 14.06
CA THR A 185 -2.35 -10.11 14.97
C THR A 185 -3.12 -10.25 16.29
N ALA A 186 -4.29 -9.61 16.40
CA ALA A 186 -5.08 -9.61 17.63
C ALA A 186 -5.56 -11.02 18.03
N HIS A 187 -5.37 -11.39 19.30
CA HIS A 187 -5.70 -12.72 19.83
C HIS A 187 -7.05 -12.79 20.55
N SER A 188 -7.74 -11.66 20.73
CA SER A 188 -9.07 -11.61 21.35
C SER A 188 -10.08 -10.97 20.42
N ARG A 189 -11.36 -11.36 20.59
CA ARG A 189 -12.49 -10.84 19.82
C ARG A 189 -12.53 -9.31 19.84
N ASP A 190 -12.44 -8.71 21.02
CA ASP A 190 -12.53 -7.26 21.19
C ASP A 190 -11.31 -6.53 20.61
N ALA A 191 -10.11 -7.11 20.72
CA ALA A 191 -8.91 -6.55 20.09
C ALA A 191 -8.98 -6.61 18.56
N THR A 192 -9.57 -7.66 18.00
CA THR A 192 -9.77 -7.82 16.56
C THR A 192 -10.77 -6.78 16.02
N VAL A 193 -11.89 -6.58 16.72
CA VAL A 193 -12.89 -5.57 16.37
C VAL A 193 -12.31 -4.15 16.51
N GLU A 194 -11.52 -3.88 17.54
CA GLU A 194 -10.88 -2.56 17.71
C GLU A 194 -9.82 -2.29 16.62
N GLU A 195 -9.10 -3.31 16.18
CA GLU A 195 -8.15 -3.21 15.08
C GLU A 195 -8.86 -2.92 13.74
N ALA A 196 -9.96 -3.62 13.46
CA ALA A 196 -10.83 -3.34 12.31
C ALA A 196 -11.41 -1.90 12.39
N LEU A 197 -11.91 -1.47 13.56
CA LEU A 197 -12.41 -0.09 13.74
C LEU A 197 -11.36 0.97 13.45
N ARG A 198 -10.12 0.74 13.88
CA ARG A 198 -9.01 1.66 13.61
C ARG A 198 -8.69 1.70 12.11
N HIS A 199 -8.75 0.56 11.44
CA HIS A 199 -8.58 0.47 9.99
C HIS A 199 -9.65 1.29 9.27
N GLU A 200 -10.93 0.97 9.49
CA GLU A 200 -12.06 1.62 8.82
C GLU A 200 -12.07 3.14 8.99
N ARG A 201 -11.81 3.64 10.21
CA ARG A 201 -11.73 5.09 10.49
C ARG A 201 -10.57 5.75 9.75
N ALA A 202 -9.45 5.06 9.59
CA ALA A 202 -8.30 5.58 8.87
C ALA A 202 -8.61 5.69 7.37
N THR A 203 -9.26 4.66 6.79
CA THR A 203 -9.70 4.62 5.39
C THR A 203 -10.74 5.70 5.10
N GLU A 204 -11.75 5.84 5.98
CA GLU A 204 -12.73 6.94 5.90
C GLU A 204 -12.03 8.30 5.85
N THR A 205 -11.13 8.54 6.81
CA THR A 205 -10.42 9.82 6.93
C THR A 205 -9.61 10.10 5.67
N PHE A 206 -8.97 9.08 5.12
CA PHE A 206 -8.21 9.16 3.88
C PHE A 206 -9.09 9.54 2.69
N TYR A 207 -10.22 8.85 2.48
CA TYR A 207 -11.14 9.17 1.40
C TYR A 207 -11.79 10.55 1.55
N ARG A 208 -12.14 10.97 2.77
CA ARG A 208 -12.63 12.34 3.03
C ARG A 208 -11.58 13.38 2.67
N ALA A 209 -10.31 13.17 3.04
CA ALA A 209 -9.21 14.07 2.70
C ALA A 209 -8.98 14.14 1.19
N LEU A 210 -8.99 12.99 0.50
CA LEU A 210 -8.92 12.94 -0.97
C LEU A 210 -10.06 13.71 -1.63
N ALA A 211 -11.30 13.53 -1.15
CA ALA A 211 -12.46 14.21 -1.70
C ALA A 211 -12.36 15.74 -1.55
N GLN A 212 -11.89 16.23 -0.40
CA GLN A 212 -11.72 17.67 -0.15
C GLN A 212 -10.73 18.33 -1.12
N HIS A 213 -9.71 17.59 -1.56
CA HIS A 213 -8.68 18.09 -2.47
C HIS A 213 -8.90 17.70 -3.94
N ALA A 214 -9.87 16.83 -4.23
CA ALA A 214 -10.23 16.47 -5.59
C ALA A 214 -10.82 17.69 -6.32
N LEU A 215 -10.20 18.08 -7.44
CA LEU A 215 -10.63 19.22 -8.25
C LEU A 215 -11.85 18.86 -9.14
N ILE A 216 -11.94 17.58 -9.54
CA ILE A 216 -12.98 17.08 -10.44
C ILE A 216 -14.27 16.72 -9.66
N PRO A 217 -15.44 17.28 -10.01
CA PRO A 217 -16.69 17.02 -9.27
C PRO A 217 -17.13 15.55 -9.23
N SER A 218 -16.95 14.80 -10.32
CA SER A 218 -17.30 13.37 -10.39
C SER A 218 -16.42 12.53 -9.47
N LEU A 219 -15.10 12.75 -9.51
CA LEU A 219 -14.13 12.11 -8.63
C LEU A 219 -14.39 12.45 -7.16
N ARG A 220 -14.62 13.73 -6.86
CA ARG A 220 -14.98 14.20 -5.52
C ARG A 220 -16.23 13.50 -5.00
N GLY A 221 -17.28 13.45 -5.81
CA GLY A 221 -18.53 12.78 -5.45
C GLY A 221 -18.35 11.28 -5.22
N ALA A 222 -17.44 10.64 -5.95
CA ALA A 222 -17.17 9.24 -5.78
C ALA A 222 -16.32 8.91 -4.54
N LEU A 223 -15.31 9.73 -4.26
CA LEU A 223 -14.52 9.63 -3.03
C LEU A 223 -15.37 9.89 -1.78
N HIS A 224 -16.34 10.81 -1.86
CA HIS A 224 -17.32 10.98 -0.78
C HIS A 224 -18.18 9.73 -0.57
N ARG A 225 -18.64 9.07 -1.65
CA ARG A 225 -19.40 7.82 -1.52
C ARG A 225 -18.57 6.71 -0.89
N LEU A 226 -17.30 6.56 -1.28
CA LEU A 226 -16.38 5.61 -0.64
C LEU A 226 -16.21 5.94 0.84
N ALA A 227 -15.93 7.19 1.19
CA ALA A 227 -15.82 7.62 2.59
C ALA A 227 -17.09 7.34 3.42
N ASP A 228 -18.27 7.57 2.85
CA ASP A 228 -19.53 7.31 3.54
C ASP A 228 -19.83 5.80 3.70
N ALA A 229 -19.32 4.97 2.79
CA ALA A 229 -19.35 3.52 2.90
C ALA A 229 -18.44 3.03 4.04
N GLU A 230 -17.19 3.50 4.12
CA GLU A 230 -16.29 3.20 5.25
C GLU A 230 -16.89 3.65 6.59
N ALA A 231 -17.51 4.83 6.62
CA ALA A 231 -18.21 5.31 7.81
C ALA A 231 -19.35 4.36 8.23
N SER A 232 -19.96 3.63 7.27
CA SER A 232 -20.96 2.60 7.55
C SER A 232 -20.34 1.34 8.15
N HIS A 233 -19.16 0.93 7.67
CA HIS A 233 -18.40 -0.18 8.24
C HIS A 233 -18.05 0.09 9.71
N VAL A 234 -17.57 1.31 10.01
CA VAL A 234 -17.31 1.77 11.39
C VAL A 234 -18.56 1.60 12.25
N ARG A 235 -19.74 2.03 11.78
CA ARG A 235 -21.00 1.89 12.53
C ARG A 235 -21.35 0.43 12.81
N HIS A 236 -21.24 -0.46 11.81
CA HIS A 236 -21.49 -1.89 12.00
C HIS A 236 -20.54 -2.52 13.03
N LEU A 237 -19.26 -2.17 12.98
CA LEU A 237 -18.27 -2.64 13.95
C LEU A 237 -18.52 -2.08 15.37
N GLU A 238 -18.95 -0.82 15.51
CA GLU A 238 -19.30 -0.23 16.81
C GLU A 238 -20.58 -0.83 17.40
N GLN A 239 -21.59 -1.05 16.56
CA GLN A 239 -22.81 -1.76 16.94
C GLN A 239 -22.49 -3.19 17.37
N PHE A 240 -21.64 -3.88 16.62
CA PHE A 240 -21.19 -5.22 16.99
C PHE A 240 -20.43 -5.23 18.32
N ARG A 241 -19.52 -4.27 18.53
CA ARG A 241 -18.75 -4.15 19.78
C ARG A 241 -19.67 -3.95 20.99
N SER A 242 -20.74 -3.17 20.84
CA SER A 242 -21.68 -2.87 21.92
C SER A 242 -22.74 -3.95 22.16
N THR A 243 -23.20 -4.62 21.11
CA THR A 243 -24.35 -5.56 21.19
C THR A 243 -23.97 -7.04 21.01
N GLY A 244 -22.80 -7.32 20.44
CA GLY A 244 -22.37 -8.65 20.01
C GLY A 244 -23.17 -9.22 18.84
N ARG A 245 -24.02 -8.41 18.20
CA ARG A 245 -24.88 -8.81 17.08
C ARG A 245 -24.50 -8.04 15.82
N PHE A 246 -24.68 -8.69 14.68
CA PHE A 246 -24.55 -8.07 13.37
C PHE A 246 -25.90 -8.13 12.66
N ASP A 247 -26.32 -7.01 12.07
CA ASP A 247 -27.52 -6.90 11.26
C ASP A 247 -27.16 -6.06 10.02
N PRO A 248 -27.18 -6.62 8.81
CA PRO A 248 -26.76 -5.94 7.58
C PRO A 248 -27.81 -4.96 7.00
N ALA A 249 -28.90 -4.70 7.74
CA ALA A 249 -30.06 -3.91 7.28
C ALA A 249 -29.77 -2.45 6.90
#